data_AF-W5IJF4-F1
#
_entry.id   AF-W5IJF4-F1
#
_cell.length_a   1.000
_cell.length_b   1.000
_cell.length_c   1.000
_cell.angle_alpha   90.00
_cell.angle_beta   90.00
_cell.angle_gamma   90.00
#
_symmetry.space_group_name_H-M   'P 1'
#
loop_
_entity.id
_entity.type
_entity.pdbx_description
1 polymer ?
#
loop_
_entity_poly.entity_id
_entity_poly.type
_entity_poly.pdbx_seq_one_letter_code
_entity_poly.pdbx_strand_id
1 'polypeptide(L)'
;MPGWGWVILVLAAVIIFILGLVFALLHFKKAMTTVSGTASAISKRISAMQEDSRDLAQRDMTPSFTKPIGQTAQAYSRAHSDIIARRDRRRSRHHETWKAWAQTDQKHIDQLAEQLNITEDED
;
A
#
# COMPACT_ATOMS: atom_id res chain seq x y z
N MET A 1 -30.03 28.92 46.20
CA MET A 1 -29.79 29.15 44.76
C MET A 1 -29.64 27.80 44.09
N PRO A 2 -30.52 27.40 43.15
CA PRO A 2 -30.68 25.99 42.79
C PRO A 2 -29.47 25.50 41.99
N GLY A 3 -28.74 24.50 42.52
CA GLY A 3 -27.52 23.93 41.94
C GLY A 3 -27.70 23.08 40.66
N TRP A 4 -28.82 23.22 39.96
CA TRP A 4 -29.19 22.41 38.79
C TRP A 4 -28.42 22.79 37.51
N GLY A 5 -27.84 23.99 37.44
CA GLY A 5 -27.06 24.43 36.28
C GLY A 5 -25.83 23.56 36.01
N TRP A 6 -25.21 23.01 37.06
CA TRP A 6 -24.07 22.08 36.93
C TRP A 6 -24.46 20.77 36.25
N VAL A 7 -25.67 20.28 36.50
CA VAL A 7 -26.15 19.02 35.90
C VAL A 7 -26.26 19.15 34.39
N ILE A 8 -26.79 20.28 33.90
CA ILE A 8 -26.92 20.56 32.47
C ILE A 8 -25.54 20.70 31.82
N LEU A 9 -24.60 21.39 32.49
CA LEU A 9 -23.23 21.55 32.00
C LEU A 9 -22.51 20.21 31.85
N VAL A 10 -22.57 19.37 32.89
CA VAL A 10 -21.94 18.05 32.88
C VAL A 10 -22.59 17.16 31.82
N LEU A 11 -23.92 17.20 31.66
CA LEU A 11 -24.62 16.43 30.64
C LEU A 11 -24.17 16.82 29.22
N ALA A 12 -24.08 18.13 28.93
CA ALA A 12 -23.61 18.61 27.64
C ALA A 12 -22.16 18.19 27.36
N ALA A 13 -21.28 18.27 28.36
CA ALA A 13 -19.90 17.83 28.24
C ALA A 13 -19.79 16.32 27.96
N VAL A 14 -20.61 15.50 28.64
CA VAL A 14 -20.66 14.05 28.43
C VAL A 14 -21.13 13.72 27.01
N ILE A 15 -22.16 14.41 26.50
CA ILE A 15 -22.65 14.21 25.13
C ILE A 15 -21.53 14.47 24.12
N ILE A 16 -20.87 15.63 24.20
CA ILE A 16 -19.78 15.99 23.27
C ILE A 16 -18.62 15.00 23.38
N PHE A 17 -18.29 14.57 24.61
CA PHE A 17 -17.23 13.59 24.85
C PHE A 17 -17.55 12.23 24.20
N ILE A 18 -18.78 11.73 24.36
CA ILE A 18 -19.21 10.47 23.76
C ILE A 18 -19.18 10.58 22.22
N LEU A 19 -19.66 11.69 21.65
CA LEU A 19 -19.59 11.93 20.20
C LEU A 19 -18.15 11.89 19.69
N GLY A 20 -17.24 12.61 20.37
CA GLY A 20 -15.81 12.62 20.03
C GLY A 20 -15.17 11.23 20.14
N LEU A 21 -15.52 10.48 21.19
CA LEU A 21 -14.99 9.13 21.42
C LEU A 21 -15.45 8.15 20.32
N VAL A 22 -16.74 8.15 20.00
CA VAL A 22 -17.29 7.30 18.92
C VAL A 22 -16.67 7.66 17.58
N PHE A 23 -16.55 8.95 17.27
CA PHE A 23 -15.93 9.43 16.04
C PHE A 23 -14.46 9.00 15.93
N ALA A 24 -13.68 9.18 17.00
CA ALA A 24 -12.27 8.78 17.05
C ALA A 24 -12.11 7.26 16.86
N LEU A 25 -12.93 6.44 17.53
CA LEU A 25 -12.87 4.98 17.42
C LEU A 25 -13.23 4.50 16.00
N LEU A 26 -14.26 5.07 15.36
CA LEU A 26 -14.62 4.75 13.99
C LEU A 26 -13.52 5.10 12.98
N HIS A 27 -12.87 6.25 13.17
CA HIS A 27 -11.79 6.71 12.31
C HIS A 27 -10.50 5.91 12.52
N PHE A 28 -10.20 5.58 13.78
CA PHE A 28 -9.05 4.75 14.15
C PHE A 28 -9.13 3.35 13.55
N LYS A 29 -10.32 2.72 13.56
CA LYS A 29 -10.51 1.40 12.93
C LYS A 29 -10.22 1.42 11.43
N LYS A 30 -10.65 2.45 10.70
CA LYS A 30 -10.38 2.60 9.26
C LYS A 30 -8.89 2.83 8.96
N ALA A 31 -8.18 3.57 9.81
CA ALA A 31 -6.75 3.80 9.66
C ALA A 31 -5.92 2.55 10.00
N MET A 32 -6.31 1.83 11.05
CA MET A 32 -5.55 0.69 11.56
C MET A 32 -5.61 -0.54 10.64
N THR A 33 -6.74 -0.77 9.95
CA THR A 33 -6.84 -1.86 8.95
C THR A 33 -5.87 -1.65 7.79
N THR A 34 -5.69 -0.42 7.32
CA THR A 34 -4.79 -0.08 6.20
C THR A 34 -3.31 -0.20 6.60
N VAL A 35 -2.96 0.11 7.85
CA VAL A 35 -1.58 -0.01 8.34
C VAL A 35 -1.16 -1.48 8.56
N SER A 36 -2.10 -2.37 8.91
CA SER A 36 -1.80 -3.79 9.17
C SER A 36 -1.21 -4.54 7.96
N GLY A 37 -1.69 -4.25 6.74
CA GLY A 37 -1.14 -4.85 5.50
C GLY A 37 0.28 -4.37 5.20
N THR A 38 0.56 -3.11 5.49
CA THR A 38 1.88 -2.50 5.26
C THR A 38 2.91 -2.99 6.27
N ALA A 39 2.52 -3.22 7.53
CA ALA A 39 3.39 -3.76 8.57
C ALA A 39 3.88 -5.18 8.23
N SER A 40 3.00 -6.05 7.73
CA SER A 40 3.38 -7.40 7.29
C SER A 40 4.30 -7.37 6.07
N ALA A 41 4.04 -6.49 5.10
CA ALA A 41 4.91 -6.31 3.94
C ALA A 41 6.31 -5.77 4.30
N ILE A 42 6.38 -4.87 5.29
CA ILE A 42 7.65 -4.34 5.82
C ILE A 42 8.41 -5.44 6.57
N SER A 43 7.75 -6.18 7.48
CA SER A 43 8.37 -7.28 8.23
C SER A 43 8.91 -8.37 7.30
N LYS A 44 8.16 -8.73 6.25
CA LYS A 44 8.60 -9.71 5.23
C LYS A 44 9.81 -9.20 4.43
N ARG A 45 9.88 -7.90 4.11
CA ARG A 45 11.04 -7.31 3.44
C ARG A 45 12.27 -7.23 4.34
N ILE A 46 12.09 -6.90 5.62
CA ILE A 46 13.18 -6.88 6.61
C ILE A 46 13.74 -8.29 6.80
N SER A 47 12.86 -9.29 6.94
CA SER A 47 13.28 -10.70 7.07
C SER A 47 14.03 -11.20 5.82
N ALA A 48 13.56 -10.83 4.61
CA ALA A 48 14.27 -11.17 3.38
C ALA A 48 15.65 -10.50 3.26
N MET A 49 15.78 -9.24 3.69
CA MET A 49 17.08 -8.55 3.73
C MET A 49 18.03 -9.17 4.76
N GLN A 50 17.50 -9.68 5.88
CA GLN A 50 18.28 -10.36 6.90
C GLN A 50 18.76 -11.74 6.46
N GLU A 51 18.01 -12.43 5.59
CA GLU A 51 18.43 -13.69 4.96
C GLU A 51 19.50 -13.43 3.87
N ASP A 52 19.28 -12.44 2.99
CA ASP A 52 20.23 -12.06 1.93
C ASP A 52 21.60 -11.60 2.47
N SER A 53 21.63 -11.03 3.68
CA SER A 53 22.87 -10.60 4.33
C SER A 53 23.72 -11.76 4.86
N ARG A 54 23.13 -12.94 5.13
CA ARG A 54 23.88 -14.17 5.43
C ARG A 54 24.56 -14.72 4.18
N ASP A 55 23.90 -14.67 3.03
CA ASP A 55 24.45 -15.08 1.73
C ASP A 55 25.57 -14.14 1.24
N LEU A 56 25.52 -12.86 1.60
CA LEU A 56 26.58 -11.90 1.28
C LEU A 56 27.89 -12.18 2.03
N ALA A 57 27.85 -12.77 3.22
CA ALA A 57 29.05 -13.19 3.95
C ALA A 57 29.79 -14.34 3.26
N GLN A 58 29.11 -15.09 2.39
CA GLN A 58 29.66 -16.22 1.63
C GLN A 58 30.02 -15.86 0.19
N ARG A 59 29.72 -14.63 -0.28
CA ARG A 59 30.20 -14.15 -1.58
C ARG A 59 31.67 -13.81 -1.48
N ASP A 60 32.45 -14.50 -2.30
CA ASP A 60 33.87 -14.25 -2.54
C ASP A 60 34.14 -12.73 -2.66
N MET A 61 34.72 -12.15 -1.60
CA MET A 61 35.05 -10.73 -1.43
C MET A 61 36.19 -10.29 -2.35
N THR A 62 36.63 -11.15 -3.26
CA THR A 62 37.66 -10.83 -4.24
C THR A 62 37.08 -9.82 -5.25
N PRO A 63 37.66 -8.61 -5.35
CA PRO A 63 37.13 -7.55 -6.19
C PRO A 63 37.07 -7.97 -7.66
N SER A 64 36.02 -7.56 -8.37
CA SER A 64 35.79 -7.94 -9.77
C SER A 64 36.98 -7.64 -10.69
N PHE A 65 37.76 -6.61 -10.38
CA PHE A 65 38.91 -6.17 -11.18
C PHE A 65 40.14 -7.08 -11.07
N THR A 66 40.20 -7.98 -10.09
CA THR A 66 41.32 -8.95 -9.96
C THR A 66 41.03 -10.27 -10.68
N LYS A 67 39.81 -10.45 -11.22
CA LYS A 67 39.37 -11.67 -11.89
C LYS A 67 39.53 -11.54 -13.42
N PRO A 68 39.86 -12.64 -14.13
CA PRO A 68 39.99 -12.61 -15.58
C PRO A 68 38.68 -12.18 -16.25
N ILE A 69 38.81 -11.35 -17.29
CA ILE A 69 37.71 -10.62 -17.95
C ILE A 69 36.57 -11.55 -18.42
N GLY A 70 36.87 -12.77 -18.86
CA GLY A 70 35.84 -13.74 -19.27
C GLY A 70 34.88 -14.16 -18.14
N GLN A 71 35.38 -14.25 -16.90
CA GLN A 71 34.57 -14.63 -15.75
C GLN A 71 33.72 -13.46 -15.24
N THR A 72 34.22 -12.23 -15.31
CA THR A 72 33.48 -11.02 -14.89
C THR A 72 32.38 -10.66 -15.88
N ALA A 73 32.62 -10.86 -17.18
CA ALA A 73 31.62 -10.63 -18.24
C ALA A 73 30.40 -11.57 -18.10
N GLN A 74 30.62 -12.85 -17.81
CA GLN A 74 29.52 -13.80 -17.57
C GLN A 74 28.74 -13.48 -16.29
N ALA A 75 29.43 -13.08 -15.22
CA ALA A 75 28.78 -12.66 -13.98
C ALA A 75 27.93 -11.39 -14.19
N TYR A 76 28.44 -10.42 -14.97
CA TYR A 76 27.72 -9.20 -15.31
C TYR A 76 26.48 -9.47 -16.18
N SER A 77 26.61 -10.34 -17.19
CA SER A 77 25.49 -10.75 -18.03
C SER A 77 24.35 -11.40 -17.23
N ARG A 78 24.68 -12.31 -16.29
CA ARG A 78 23.71 -12.94 -15.38
C ARG A 78 23.08 -11.96 -14.39
N ALA A 79 23.84 -10.99 -13.88
CA ALA A 79 23.28 -9.94 -13.02
C ALA A 79 22.33 -9.01 -13.82
N HIS A 80 22.65 -8.73 -15.08
CA HIS A 80 21.84 -7.88 -15.94
C HIS A 80 20.48 -8.50 -16.28
N SER A 81 20.41 -9.82 -16.51
CA SER A 81 19.11 -10.50 -16.70
C SER A 81 18.20 -10.38 -15.47
N ASP A 82 18.78 -10.37 -14.27
CA ASP A 82 18.03 -10.27 -13.03
C ASP A 82 17.44 -8.85 -12.83
N ILE A 83 18.15 -7.82 -13.32
CA ILE A 83 17.67 -6.43 -13.32
C ILE A 83 16.49 -6.26 -14.28
N ILE A 84 16.55 -6.85 -15.48
CA ILE A 84 15.47 -6.80 -16.46
C ILE A 84 14.21 -7.48 -15.90
N ALA A 85 14.36 -8.68 -15.31
CA ALA A 85 13.25 -9.40 -14.69
C ALA A 85 12.58 -8.60 -13.56
N ARG A 86 13.36 -7.86 -12.74
CA ARG A 86 12.81 -6.97 -11.70
C ARG A 86 12.06 -5.78 -12.27
N ARG A 87 12.54 -5.21 -13.37
CA ARG A 87 11.89 -4.08 -14.06
C ARG A 87 10.55 -4.49 -14.65
N ASP A 88 10.47 -5.66 -15.26
CA ASP A 88 9.22 -6.19 -15.82
C ASP A 88 8.18 -6.45 -14.75
N ARG A 89 8.57 -7.06 -13.61
CA ARG A 89 7.65 -7.25 -12.47
C ARG A 89 7.10 -5.93 -11.93
N ARG A 90 7.91 -4.86 -11.90
CA ARG A 90 7.45 -3.53 -11.48
C ARG A 90 6.45 -2.94 -12.48
N ARG A 91 6.72 -3.12 -13.78
CA ARG A 91 5.84 -2.66 -14.86
C ARG A 91 4.48 -3.38 -14.83
N SER A 92 4.46 -4.69 -14.63
CA SER A 92 3.22 -5.47 -14.54
C SER A 92 2.33 -5.03 -13.39
N ARG A 93 2.92 -4.76 -12.21
CA ARG A 93 2.16 -4.25 -11.05
C ARG A 93 1.49 -2.92 -11.31
N HIS A 94 2.21 -2.00 -11.95
CA HIS A 94 1.60 -0.74 -12.36
C HIS A 94 0.45 -1.03 -13.33
N HIS A 95 0.66 -1.81 -14.40
CA HIS A 95 -0.40 -2.14 -15.36
C HIS A 95 -1.66 -2.74 -14.70
N GLU A 96 -1.51 -3.61 -13.70
CA GLU A 96 -2.64 -4.16 -12.93
C GLU A 96 -3.40 -3.06 -12.16
N THR A 97 -2.68 -2.14 -11.52
CA THR A 97 -3.29 -0.97 -10.84
C THR A 97 -4.04 -0.07 -11.84
N TRP A 98 -3.43 0.23 -12.99
CA TRP A 98 -4.07 1.04 -14.04
C TRP A 98 -5.34 0.37 -14.58
N LYS A 99 -5.33 -0.96 -14.79
CA LYS A 99 -6.51 -1.71 -15.20
C LYS A 99 -7.62 -1.68 -14.14
N ALA A 100 -7.28 -1.82 -12.87
CA ALA A 100 -8.24 -1.76 -11.77
C ALA A 100 -8.90 -0.36 -11.66
N TRP A 101 -8.12 0.70 -11.86
CA TRP A 101 -8.65 2.06 -11.88
C TRP A 101 -9.57 2.31 -13.08
N ALA A 102 -9.16 1.89 -14.29
CA ALA A 102 -10.01 2.01 -15.48
C ALA A 102 -11.35 1.27 -15.33
N GLN A 103 -11.34 0.09 -14.73
CA GLN A 103 -12.58 -0.66 -14.48
C GLN A 103 -13.48 0.00 -13.43
N THR A 104 -12.88 0.67 -12.43
CA THR A 104 -13.64 1.39 -11.41
C THR A 104 -14.27 2.65 -11.98
N ASP A 105 -13.53 3.37 -12.84
CA ASP A 105 -13.99 4.56 -13.52
C ASP A 105 -15.15 4.25 -14.48
N GLN A 106 -15.03 3.18 -15.27
CA GLN A 106 -16.10 2.72 -16.16
C GLN A 106 -17.40 2.42 -15.39
N LYS A 107 -17.31 1.64 -14.30
CA LYS A 107 -18.49 1.32 -13.47
C LYS A 107 -19.15 2.56 -12.88
N HIS A 108 -18.35 3.54 -12.50
CA HIS A 108 -18.85 4.79 -11.95
C HIS A 108 -19.55 5.62 -13.04
N ILE A 109 -19.03 5.65 -14.27
CA ILE A 109 -19.67 6.29 -15.42
C ILE A 109 -20.98 5.58 -15.76
N ASP A 110 -21.01 4.25 -15.81
CA ASP A 110 -22.22 3.47 -16.11
C ASP A 110 -23.31 3.72 -15.06
N GLN A 111 -22.93 3.78 -13.78
CA GLN A 111 -23.85 4.10 -12.68
C GLN A 111 -24.38 5.54 -12.75
N LEU A 112 -23.55 6.49 -13.19
CA LEU A 112 -23.99 7.87 -13.42
C LEU A 112 -24.95 7.96 -14.62
N ALA A 113 -24.71 7.21 -15.69
CA ALA A 113 -25.61 7.14 -16.84
C ALA A 113 -26.98 6.57 -16.45
N GLU A 114 -27.01 5.51 -15.63
CA GLU A 114 -28.24 4.92 -15.09
C GLU A 114 -28.99 5.89 -14.16
N GLN A 115 -28.28 6.62 -13.28
CA GLN A 115 -28.89 7.63 -12.41
C GLN A 115 -29.45 8.84 -13.16
N LEU A 116 -28.82 9.21 -14.27
CA LEU A 116 -29.24 10.32 -15.11
C LEU A 116 -30.32 9.93 -16.13
N ASN A 117 -30.79 8.67 -16.10
CA ASN A 117 -31.73 8.10 -17.08
C ASN A 117 -31.30 8.38 -18.53
N ILE A 118 -29.99 8.38 -18.78
CA ILE A 118 -29.41 8.38 -20.12
C ILE A 118 -29.32 6.92 -20.53
N THR A 119 -30.45 6.23 -20.54
CA THR A 119 -30.64 5.16 -21.50
C THR A 119 -30.75 5.87 -22.84
N GLU A 120 -29.79 5.66 -23.73
CA GLU A 120 -29.95 6.01 -25.14
C GLU A 120 -31.28 5.40 -25.60
N ASP A 121 -32.32 6.23 -25.64
CA ASP A 121 -33.41 6.09 -26.59
C ASP A 121 -32.80 6.35 -27.97
N GLU A 122 -32.08 5.36 -28.50
CA GLU A 122 -31.85 5.26 -29.95
C GLU A 122 -32.98 4.40 -30.53
N ASP A 123 -33.86 5.08 -31.27
CA ASP A 123 -34.74 4.52 -32.31
C ASP A 123 -33.94 3.83 -33.43
#